data_AF-A0A0V0PWN1-F1
#
_entry.id   AF-A0A0V0PWN1-F1
#
_cell.length_a   1.000
_cell.length_b   1.000
_cell.length_c   1.000
_cell.angle_alpha   90.00
_cell.angle_beta   90.00
_cell.angle_gamma   90.00
#
_symmetry.space_group_name_H-M   'P 1'
#
loop_
_entity.id
_entity.type
_entity.pdbx_description
1 polymer ?
#
loop_
_entity_poly.entity_id
_entity_poly.type
_entity_poly.pdbx_seq_one_letter_code
_entity_poly.pdbx_strand_id
1 'polypeptide(L)'
;MKPCKPVLCIECPLRRDAAPGYLGGYTPEMYLDAMHSPASIACHMSPGFQDRDVSRQHHCTGVAAYRANVGHIAQVGGVPTHAHLSTQIAGQAPDVPENVFSSPEEFVSYHMPHQTGEPQ
;
A
#
# COMPACT_ATOMS: atom_id res chain seq x y z
N MET A 1 -8.83 -4.42 25.91
CA MET A 1 -7.54 -4.23 25.21
C MET A 1 -7.68 -3.06 24.26
N LYS A 2 -6.74 -2.11 24.27
CA LYS A 2 -6.72 -1.03 23.27
C LYS A 2 -6.24 -1.66 21.95
N PRO A 3 -6.94 -1.49 20.82
CA PRO A 3 -6.45 -2.01 19.55
C PRO A 3 -5.08 -1.41 19.25
N CYS A 4 -4.10 -2.25 18.88
CA CYS A 4 -2.81 -1.78 18.39
C CYS A 4 -3.04 -0.95 17.14
N LYS A 5 -2.35 0.20 17.05
CA LYS A 5 -2.41 1.03 15.85
C LYS A 5 -1.82 0.24 14.66
N PRO A 6 -2.43 0.31 13.47
CA PRO A 6 -1.80 -0.16 12.25
C PRO A 6 -0.45 0.56 12.07
N VAL A 7 0.64 -0.18 11.85
CA VAL A 7 1.98 0.40 11.64
C VAL A 7 2.43 0.12 10.22
N LEU A 8 2.75 1.16 9.46
CA LEU A 8 3.37 1.02 8.15
C LEU A 8 4.83 0.58 8.31
N CYS A 9 5.32 -0.32 7.46
CA CYS A 9 6.73 -0.68 7.49
C CYS A 9 7.60 0.48 7.00
N ILE A 10 8.86 0.53 7.46
CA ILE A 10 9.80 1.62 7.13
C ILE A 10 10.14 1.70 5.63
N GLU A 11 9.90 0.62 4.88
CA GLU A 11 10.13 0.54 3.45
C GLU A 11 8.83 0.65 2.62
N CYS A 12 7.72 1.06 3.25
CA CYS A 12 6.44 1.12 2.56
C CYS A 12 6.46 2.23 1.49
N PRO A 13 6.29 1.92 0.19
CA PRO A 13 6.32 2.93 -0.86
C PRO A 13 5.06 3.80 -0.86
N LEU A 14 4.04 3.46 -0.07
CA LEU A 14 2.80 4.23 0.00
C LEU A 14 2.88 5.41 0.97
N ARG A 15 3.99 5.54 1.70
CA ARG A 15 4.23 6.69 2.55
C ARG A 15 4.64 7.89 1.69
N ARG A 16 4.15 9.08 2.03
CA ARG A 16 4.54 10.33 1.36
C ARG A 16 6.02 10.70 1.54
N ASP A 17 6.67 10.14 2.55
CA ASP A 17 8.10 10.30 2.83
C ASP A 17 8.94 9.09 2.37
N ALA A 18 8.36 8.18 1.58
CA ALA A 18 9.12 7.10 0.93
C ALA A 18 10.09 7.65 -0.13
N ALA A 19 11.09 6.88 -0.53
CA ALA A 19 11.95 7.32 -1.64
C ALA A 19 11.18 7.28 -2.99
N PRO A 20 11.17 8.36 -3.79
CA PRO A 20 10.61 8.35 -5.14
C PRO A 20 11.19 7.21 -5.99
N GLY A 21 10.33 6.55 -6.79
CA GLY A 21 10.72 5.42 -7.63
C GLY A 21 11.05 4.09 -6.90
N TYR A 22 10.97 4.02 -5.56
CA TYR A 22 11.25 2.78 -4.82
C TYR A 22 10.09 1.78 -4.88
N LEU A 23 9.90 1.13 -6.03
CA LEU A 23 8.76 0.24 -6.31
C LEU A 23 9.14 -1.22 -6.59
N GLY A 24 10.36 -1.64 -6.22
CA GLY A 24 10.76 -3.05 -6.35
C GLY A 24 10.79 -3.57 -7.80
N GLY A 25 11.04 -2.70 -8.77
CA GLY A 25 11.08 -3.04 -10.20
C GLY A 25 9.75 -2.90 -10.94
N TYR A 26 8.66 -2.55 -10.25
CA TYR A 26 7.38 -2.24 -10.87
C TYR A 26 7.31 -0.78 -11.31
N THR A 27 6.53 -0.49 -12.37
CA THR A 27 6.11 0.89 -12.65
C THR A 27 5.04 1.33 -11.63
N PRO A 28 4.82 2.64 -11.44
CA PRO A 28 3.74 3.12 -10.56
C PRO A 28 2.36 2.56 -10.92
N GLU A 29 2.06 2.40 -12.21
CA GLU A 29 0.79 1.85 -12.70
C GLU A 29 0.64 0.37 -12.35
N MET A 30 1.68 -0.44 -12.59
CA MET A 30 1.66 -1.86 -12.21
C MET A 30 1.49 -2.03 -10.70
N TYR A 31 2.11 -1.13 -9.92
CA TYR A 31 1.97 -1.13 -8.47
C TYR A 31 0.52 -0.79 -8.06
N LEU A 32 -0.11 0.20 -8.72
CA LEU A 32 -1.52 0.57 -8.51
C LEU A 32 -2.49 -0.55 -8.86
N ASP A 33 -2.27 -1.28 -9.94
CA ASP A 33 -3.11 -2.43 -10.31
C ASP A 33 -3.17 -3.47 -9.19
N ALA A 34 -2.01 -3.77 -8.58
CA ALA A 34 -1.96 -4.65 -7.42
C ALA A 34 -2.71 -4.05 -6.23
N MET A 35 -2.49 -2.76 -5.94
CA MET A 35 -3.13 -2.07 -4.83
C MET A 35 -4.64 -1.94 -4.96
N HIS A 36 -5.21 -1.90 -6.17
CA HIS A 36 -6.66 -1.90 -6.38
C HIS A 36 -7.26 -3.30 -6.59
N SER A 37 -6.44 -4.36 -6.55
CA SER A 37 -6.95 -5.73 -6.57
C SER A 37 -7.78 -6.03 -5.32
N PRO A 38 -8.74 -6.98 -5.38
CA PRO A 38 -9.48 -7.39 -4.20
C PRO A 38 -8.66 -8.30 -3.25
N ALA A 39 -7.41 -8.59 -3.60
CA ALA A 39 -6.55 -9.49 -2.87
C ALA A 39 -6.02 -8.85 -1.57
N SER A 40 -5.78 -9.72 -0.59
CA SER A 40 -4.98 -9.36 0.57
C SER A 40 -3.50 -9.45 0.20
N ILE A 41 -2.79 -8.33 0.34
CA ILE A 41 -1.37 -8.22 -0.03
C ILE A 41 -0.52 -8.41 1.22
N ALA A 42 0.48 -9.28 1.14
CA ALA A 42 1.45 -9.46 2.21
C ALA A 42 2.43 -8.29 2.31
N CYS A 43 2.84 -7.93 3.51
CA CYS A 43 3.92 -6.98 3.71
C CYS A 43 5.26 -7.63 3.32
N HIS A 44 6.08 -6.95 2.53
CA HIS A 44 7.39 -7.46 2.12
C HIS A 44 8.41 -7.55 3.27
N MET A 45 8.15 -6.81 4.37
CA MET A 45 8.89 -6.88 5.63
C MET A 45 8.33 -7.93 6.60
N SER A 46 7.29 -8.68 6.22
CA SER A 46 6.71 -9.69 7.12
C SER A 46 7.60 -10.93 7.25
N PRO A 47 7.61 -11.59 8.42
CA PRO A 47 8.20 -12.92 8.55
C PRO A 47 7.64 -13.88 7.50
N GLY A 48 8.47 -14.75 6.93
CA GLY A 48 8.02 -15.72 5.93
C GLY A 48 7.72 -15.14 4.53
N PHE A 49 7.89 -13.83 4.31
CA PHE A 49 7.77 -13.25 2.95
C PHE A 49 8.78 -13.88 1.98
N GLN A 50 10.06 -13.87 2.36
CA GLN A 50 11.14 -14.47 1.56
C GLN A 50 11.03 -16.00 1.47
N ASP A 51 10.52 -16.63 2.53
CA ASP A 51 10.32 -18.09 2.61
C ASP A 51 9.08 -18.56 1.82
N ARG A 52 8.26 -17.62 1.31
CA ARG A 52 6.95 -17.89 0.69
C ARG A 52 5.97 -18.62 1.60
N ASP A 53 6.16 -18.52 2.91
CA ASP A 53 5.28 -19.11 3.91
C ASP A 53 4.16 -18.12 4.27
N VAL A 54 3.06 -18.23 3.55
CA VAL A 54 1.88 -17.37 3.70
C VAL A 54 1.31 -17.40 5.13
N SER A 55 1.47 -18.51 5.87
CA SER A 55 0.95 -18.63 7.24
C SER A 55 1.66 -17.71 8.23
N ARG A 56 2.89 -17.28 7.90
CA ARG A 56 3.72 -16.39 8.71
C ARG A 56 3.69 -14.93 8.24
N GLN A 57 3.10 -14.68 7.06
CA GLN A 57 3.06 -13.36 6.46
C GLN A 57 1.99 -12.48 7.10
N HIS A 58 2.36 -11.23 7.34
CA HIS A 58 1.44 -10.21 7.83
C HIS A 58 0.82 -9.45 6.66
N HIS A 59 -0.42 -8.98 6.84
CA HIS A 59 -1.06 -8.10 5.86
C HIS A 59 -0.31 -6.76 5.71
N CYS A 60 -0.26 -6.24 4.50
CA CYS A 60 0.36 -4.96 4.20
C CYS A 60 -0.53 -3.81 4.67
N THR A 61 -0.18 -3.21 5.81
CA THR A 61 -0.86 -2.03 6.36
C THR A 61 -0.83 -0.85 5.40
N GLY A 62 0.26 -0.67 4.64
CA GLY A 62 0.36 0.42 3.66
C GLY A 62 -0.74 0.34 2.60
N VAL A 63 -0.95 -0.83 2.00
CA VAL A 63 -2.00 -1.03 0.99
C VAL A 63 -3.38 -0.79 1.59
N ALA A 64 -3.63 -1.29 2.81
CA ALA A 64 -4.90 -1.09 3.49
C ALA A 64 -5.15 0.40 3.79
N ALA A 65 -4.13 1.14 4.24
CA ALA A 65 -4.20 2.57 4.49
C ALA A 65 -4.43 3.38 3.20
N TYR A 66 -3.69 3.08 2.14
CA TYR A 66 -3.88 3.71 0.83
C TYR A 66 -5.29 3.48 0.30
N ARG A 67 -5.78 2.23 0.32
CA ARG A 67 -7.17 1.89 -0.05
C ARG A 67 -8.18 2.70 0.74
N ALA A 68 -7.91 2.95 2.02
CA ALA A 68 -8.81 3.74 2.86
C ALA A 68 -8.84 5.20 2.39
N ASN A 69 -7.67 5.79 2.11
CA ASN A 69 -7.58 7.17 1.62
C ASN A 69 -8.27 7.36 0.27
N VAL A 70 -8.12 6.41 -0.66
CA VAL A 70 -8.75 6.51 -2.01
C VAL A 70 -10.20 6.01 -2.04
N GLY A 71 -10.77 5.59 -0.91
CA GLY A 71 -12.14 5.08 -0.83
C GLY A 71 -12.35 3.74 -1.56
N HIS A 72 -11.30 2.92 -1.71
CA HIS A 72 -11.37 1.65 -2.43
C HIS A 72 -12.01 0.54 -1.60
N ILE A 73 -13.06 -0.08 -2.16
CA ILE A 73 -13.72 -1.27 -1.60
C ILE A 73 -13.18 -2.51 -2.32
N ALA A 74 -12.36 -3.28 -1.61
CA ALA A 74 -11.87 -4.57 -2.10
C ALA A 74 -12.98 -5.63 -2.06
N GLN A 75 -13.50 -6.01 -3.22
CA GLN A 75 -14.65 -6.92 -3.35
C GLN A 75 -14.52 -7.87 -4.55
N VAL A 76 -15.15 -9.04 -4.47
CA VAL A 76 -15.28 -10.01 -5.57
C VAL A 76 -16.76 -10.32 -5.76
N GLY A 77 -17.28 -10.10 -6.97
CA GLY A 77 -18.70 -10.34 -7.26
C GLY A 77 -19.67 -9.52 -6.39
N GLY A 78 -19.26 -8.31 -5.96
CA GLY A 78 -20.04 -7.47 -5.05
C GLY A 78 -19.92 -7.80 -3.56
N VAL A 79 -19.10 -8.80 -3.21
CA VAL A 79 -18.91 -9.24 -1.82
C VAL A 79 -17.57 -8.71 -1.29
N PRO A 80 -17.54 -7.95 -0.18
CA PRO A 80 -16.30 -7.48 0.43
C PRO A 80 -15.37 -8.64 0.85
N THR A 81 -14.07 -8.50 0.56
CA THR A 81 -13.07 -9.50 0.94
C THR A 81 -12.39 -9.15 2.28
N HIS A 82 -11.53 -10.04 2.77
CA HIS A 82 -10.67 -9.76 3.94
C HIS A 82 -9.80 -8.51 3.77
N ALA A 83 -9.46 -8.15 2.53
CA ALA A 83 -8.76 -6.91 2.25
C ALA A 83 -9.62 -5.68 2.62
N HIS A 84 -10.93 -5.72 2.41
CA HIS A 84 -11.82 -4.62 2.79
C HIS A 84 -11.86 -4.41 4.30
N LEU A 85 -11.92 -5.50 5.08
CA LEU A 85 -11.84 -5.42 6.55
C LEU A 85 -10.52 -4.78 7.00
N SER A 86 -9.40 -5.15 6.37
CA SER A 86 -8.10 -4.56 6.65
C SER A 86 -8.07 -3.06 6.33
N THR A 87 -8.69 -2.65 5.21
CA THR A 87 -8.86 -1.24 4.83
C THR A 87 -9.62 -0.45 5.88
N GLN A 88 -10.73 -0.98 6.38
CA GLN A 88 -11.54 -0.32 7.41
C GLN A 88 -10.76 -0.10 8.72
N ILE A 89 -9.98 -1.10 9.15
CA ILE A 89 -9.16 -0.99 10.35
C ILE A 89 -8.01 0.00 10.15
N ALA A 90 -7.30 -0.08 9.01
CA ALA A 90 -6.19 0.79 8.71
C ALA A 90 -6.63 2.27 8.62
N GLY A 91 -7.75 2.54 7.95
CA GLY A 91 -8.29 3.89 7.78
C GLY A 91 -8.74 4.59 9.07
N GLN A 92 -8.86 3.87 10.19
CA GLN A 92 -9.15 4.47 11.50
C GLN A 92 -7.93 5.07 12.19
N ALA A 93 -6.72 4.80 11.68
CA ALA A 93 -5.50 5.39 12.22
C ALA A 93 -5.46 6.90 11.91
N PRO A 94 -5.27 7.76 12.93
CA PRO A 94 -5.40 9.22 12.76
C PRO A 94 -4.36 9.83 11.83
N ASP A 95 -3.24 9.13 11.62
CA ASP A 95 -2.09 9.57 10.84
C ASP A 95 -2.11 9.08 9.38
N VAL A 96 -3.05 8.18 9.02
CA VAL A 96 -3.17 7.64 7.66
C VAL A 96 -3.52 8.69 6.60
N PRO A 97 -4.47 9.62 6.81
CA PRO A 97 -4.80 10.63 5.81
C PRO A 97 -3.63 11.57 5.46
N GLU A 98 -2.74 11.81 6.43
CA GLU A 98 -1.61 12.74 6.28
C GLU A 98 -0.34 12.06 5.76
N ASN A 99 -0.10 10.79 6.13
CA ASN A 99 1.17 10.13 5.85
C ASN A 99 1.14 9.17 4.64
N VAL A 100 -0.03 8.88 4.09
CA VAL A 100 -0.21 7.95 2.97
C VAL A 100 -0.82 8.68 1.78
N PHE A 101 -0.40 8.32 0.56
CA PHE A 101 -0.99 8.89 -0.65
C PHE A 101 -2.52 8.74 -0.67
N SER A 102 -3.18 9.73 -1.25
CA SER A 102 -4.63 9.92 -1.20
C SER A 102 -5.31 9.88 -2.55
N SER A 103 -4.54 9.74 -3.64
CA SER A 103 -5.07 9.41 -4.95
C SER A 103 -4.06 8.62 -5.80
N PRO A 104 -4.52 7.89 -6.82
CA PRO A 104 -3.64 7.26 -7.80
C PRO A 104 -2.72 8.27 -8.49
N GLU A 105 -3.23 9.45 -8.86
CA GLU A 105 -2.49 10.49 -9.54
C GLU A 105 -1.36 11.05 -8.66
N GLU A 106 -1.64 11.23 -7.36
CA GLU A 106 -0.63 11.62 -6.38
C GLU A 106 0.52 10.61 -6.32
N PHE A 107 0.18 9.31 -6.24
CA PHE A 107 1.14 8.22 -6.21
C PHE A 107 1.98 8.13 -7.50
N VAL A 108 1.34 8.18 -8.67
CA VAL A 108 2.04 8.13 -9.96
C VAL A 108 2.96 9.31 -10.13
N SER A 109 2.46 10.53 -9.88
CA SER A 109 3.26 11.76 -10.01
C SER A 109 4.50 11.72 -9.11
N TYR A 110 4.36 11.20 -7.89
CA TYR A 110 5.46 11.09 -6.94
C TYR A 110 6.52 10.05 -7.35
N HIS A 111 6.08 8.89 -7.84
CA HIS A 111 6.99 7.78 -8.15
C HIS A 111 7.48 7.75 -9.60
N MET A 112 6.90 8.53 -10.49
CA MET A 112 7.44 8.68 -11.83
C MET A 112 8.79 9.39 -11.78
N PRO A 113 9.83 8.85 -12.43
CA PRO A 113 11.08 9.57 -12.56
C PRO A 113 10.80 10.86 -13.34
N HIS A 114 11.05 12.00 -12.71
CA HIS A 114 11.25 13.22 -13.47
C HIS A 114 12.37 12.91 -14.45
N GLN A 115 12.12 13.05 -15.75
CA GLN A 115 13.20 13.02 -16.73
C GLN A 115 14.11 14.20 -16.40
N THR A 116 15.09 13.97 -15.55
CA THR A 116 16.22 14.87 -15.39
C THR A 116 16.97 14.74 -16.70
N GLY A 117 16.61 15.59 -17.66
CA GLY A 117 17.37 15.78 -18.88
C GLY A 117 18.75 16.29 -18.49
N GLU A 118 19.66 15.39 -18.15
CA GLU A 118 21.07 15.66 -18.32
C GLU A 118 21.40 15.31 -19.77
N PRO A 119 21.66 16.32 -20.64
CA PRO A 119 22.24 16.04 -21.93
C PRO A 119 23.64 15.44 -21.70
N GLN A 120 23.88 14.25 -22.26
CA GLN A 120 25.24 13.72 -22.47
C GLN A 120 25.95 14.52 -23.58
#